data_AF-A0A7G1IBC5-F1
#
_entry.id   AF-A0A7G1IBC5-F1
#
_cell.length_a   1.000
_cell.length_b   1.000
_cell.length_c   1.000
_cell.angle_alpha   90.00
_cell.angle_beta   90.00
_cell.angle_gamma   90.00
#
_symmetry.space_group_name_H-M   'P 1'
#
loop_
_entity.id
_entity.type
_entity.pdbx_description
1 polymer ?
#
loop_
_entity_poly.entity_id
_entity_poly.type
_entity_poly.pdbx_seq_one_letter_code
_entity_poly.pdbx_strand_id
1 'polypeptide(L)'
;MSTRTQVTGYQFLARRTAMALTRWRVRMEIEPGRRQTLAVVASVSAALVICLGALLWSFISPSGQLNESPIIADRDSGALFVRVGDRLYPALNLASARLITGRPDNPHLVKGSQIANQPHGPLVGIPGAPNQFYPKSPPASSWLVCDTVSTSSSLGSSQGVSVTVIDGTPDLSSHRRVLKGSDAVVLNYGETPG
;
A
#
# COMPACT_ATOMS: atom_id res chain seq x y z
N MET A 1 -55.65 -25.55 18.90
CA MET A 1 -55.05 -25.14 17.61
C MET A 1 -55.93 -24.06 17.01
N SER A 2 -55.45 -22.82 16.86
CA SER A 2 -56.26 -21.78 16.18
C SER A 2 -56.17 -21.99 14.68
N THR A 3 -57.30 -22.11 14.00
CA THR A 3 -57.36 -22.29 12.55
C THR A 3 -56.84 -21.03 11.86
N ARG A 4 -56.10 -21.17 10.75
CA ARG A 4 -55.50 -20.05 9.99
C ARG A 4 -56.52 -18.95 9.65
N THR A 5 -57.78 -19.35 9.43
CA THR A 5 -58.92 -18.48 9.20
C THR A 5 -59.26 -17.60 10.41
N GLN A 6 -59.19 -18.14 11.62
CA GLN A 6 -59.46 -17.41 12.86
C GLN A 6 -58.40 -16.33 13.12
N VAL A 7 -57.12 -16.65 12.91
CA VAL A 7 -56.00 -15.69 13.06
C VAL A 7 -56.11 -14.56 12.03
N THR A 8 -56.44 -14.91 10.78
CA THR A 8 -56.57 -13.91 9.71
C THR A 8 -57.75 -12.97 9.97
N GLY A 9 -58.89 -13.50 10.44
CA GLY A 9 -60.06 -12.71 10.82
C GLY A 9 -59.79 -11.76 12.00
N TYR A 10 -59.07 -12.24 13.02
CA TYR A 10 -58.65 -11.40 14.14
C TYR A 10 -57.70 -10.27 13.71
N GLN A 11 -56.69 -10.56 12.88
CA GLN A 11 -55.79 -9.54 12.35
C GLN A 11 -56.52 -8.51 11.48
N PHE A 12 -57.54 -8.92 10.73
CA PHE A 12 -58.36 -8.01 9.94
C PHE A 12 -59.14 -7.03 10.83
N LEU A 13 -59.81 -7.54 11.87
CA LEU A 13 -60.54 -6.70 12.83
C LEU A 13 -59.59 -5.72 13.56
N ALA A 14 -58.42 -6.20 13.99
CA ALA A 14 -57.41 -5.37 14.65
C ALA A 14 -56.86 -4.26 13.74
N ARG A 15 -56.61 -4.54 12.45
CA ARG A 15 -56.18 -3.50 11.49
C ARG A 15 -57.27 -2.47 11.25
N ARG A 16 -58.54 -2.90 11.20
CA ARG A 16 -59.69 -2.01 11.00
C ARG A 16 -59.87 -1.05 12.18
N THR A 17 -59.76 -1.52 13.42
CA THR A 17 -59.86 -0.66 14.61
C THR A 17 -58.68 0.32 14.69
N ALA A 18 -57.46 -0.14 14.39
CA ALA A 18 -56.29 0.73 14.33
C ALA A 18 -56.43 1.85 13.28
N MET A 19 -56.93 1.54 12.08
CA MET A 19 -57.19 2.54 11.02
C MET A 19 -58.32 3.51 11.40
N ALA A 20 -59.37 3.03 12.08
CA ALA A 20 -60.45 3.88 12.56
C ALA A 20 -59.96 4.92 13.59
N LEU A 21 -59.10 4.51 14.53
CA LEU A 21 -58.55 5.40 15.55
C LEU A 21 -57.50 6.37 15.00
N THR A 22 -56.65 5.92 14.08
CA THR A 22 -55.54 6.74 13.56
C THR A 22 -55.94 7.64 12.40
N ARG A 23 -56.87 7.21 11.54
CA ARG A 23 -57.21 7.91 10.28
C ARG A 23 -58.70 8.26 10.13
N TRP A 24 -59.55 7.94 11.12
CA TRP A 24 -60.99 8.23 11.10
C TRP A 24 -61.73 7.76 9.82
N ARG A 25 -61.18 6.77 9.11
CA ARG A 25 -61.77 6.17 7.91
C ARG A 25 -61.65 4.66 7.95
N VAL A 26 -62.77 3.99 7.69
CA VAL A 26 -62.91 2.52 7.79
C VAL A 26 -62.82 1.82 6.42
N ARG A 27 -62.67 2.60 5.35
CA ARG A 27 -62.67 2.09 3.97
C ARG A 27 -61.25 1.71 3.56
N MET A 28 -61.01 0.41 3.42
CA MET A 28 -59.73 -0.19 3.03
C MET A 28 -59.58 -0.23 1.50
N GLU A 29 -59.67 0.93 0.84
CA GLU A 29 -59.66 1.00 -0.64
C GLU A 29 -58.26 0.78 -1.23
N ILE A 30 -57.21 1.25 -0.54
CA ILE A 30 -55.79 0.95 -0.80
C ILE A 30 -55.05 0.95 0.54
N GLU A 31 -54.25 -0.08 0.82
CA GLU A 31 -53.48 -0.22 2.06
C GLU A 31 -52.02 0.28 1.87
N PRO A 32 -51.71 1.58 2.03
CA PRO A 32 -50.36 2.11 1.80
C PRO A 32 -49.32 1.47 2.74
N GLY A 33 -49.73 1.13 3.97
CA GLY A 33 -48.88 0.48 4.96
C GLY A 33 -48.43 -0.93 4.57
N ARG A 34 -49.19 -1.64 3.73
CA ARG A 34 -48.80 -2.98 3.24
C ARG A 34 -47.62 -2.90 2.27
N ARG A 35 -47.59 -1.87 1.41
CA ARG A 35 -46.46 -1.66 0.48
C ARG A 35 -45.20 -1.22 1.22
N GLN A 36 -45.34 -0.35 2.23
CA GLN A 36 -44.23 0.08 3.07
C GLN A 36 -43.65 -1.08 3.89
N THR A 37 -44.51 -1.90 4.53
CA THR A 37 -44.04 -3.07 5.29
C THR A 37 -43.42 -4.13 4.39
N LEU A 38 -43.98 -4.40 3.20
CA LEU A 38 -43.35 -5.31 2.23
C LEU A 38 -41.99 -4.78 1.74
N ALA A 39 -41.84 -3.48 1.52
CA ALA A 39 -40.57 -2.88 1.13
C ALA A 39 -39.50 -3.02 2.24
N VAL A 40 -39.87 -2.79 3.51
CA VAL A 40 -38.97 -2.97 4.66
C VAL A 40 -38.58 -4.45 4.82
N VAL A 41 -39.53 -5.38 4.69
CA VAL A 41 -39.23 -6.81 4.80
C VAL A 41 -38.32 -7.26 3.65
N ALA A 42 -38.53 -6.76 2.44
CA ALA A 42 -37.69 -7.06 1.28
C ALA A 42 -36.27 -6.50 1.41
N SER A 43 -36.11 -5.28 1.95
CA SER A 43 -34.78 -4.70 2.16
C SER A 43 -34.01 -5.42 3.28
N VAL A 44 -34.68 -5.78 4.37
CA VAL A 44 -34.08 -6.54 5.48
C VAL A 44 -33.64 -7.93 5.02
N SER A 45 -34.47 -8.63 4.24
CA SER A 45 -34.12 -9.96 3.73
C SER A 45 -32.95 -9.89 2.74
N ALA A 46 -32.93 -8.90 1.84
CA ALA A 46 -31.81 -8.68 0.93
C ALA A 46 -30.51 -8.38 1.69
N ALA A 47 -30.55 -7.52 2.71
CA ALA A 47 -29.39 -7.21 3.54
C ALA A 47 -28.85 -8.45 4.27
N LEU A 48 -29.74 -9.29 4.81
CA LEU A 48 -29.36 -10.57 5.44
C LEU A 48 -28.64 -11.50 4.45
N VAL A 49 -29.16 -11.64 3.23
CA VAL A 49 -28.55 -12.48 2.20
C VAL A 49 -27.16 -11.94 1.80
N ILE A 50 -27.02 -10.62 1.64
CA ILE A 50 -25.73 -10.00 1.31
C ILE A 50 -24.71 -10.21 2.45
N CYS A 51 -25.11 -10.00 3.70
CA CYS A 51 -24.25 -10.22 4.86
C CYS A 51 -23.81 -11.69 4.97
N LEU A 52 -24.73 -12.63 4.77
CA LEU A 52 -24.41 -14.07 4.75
C LEU A 52 -23.45 -14.41 3.60
N GLY A 53 -23.66 -13.86 2.41
CA GLY A 53 -22.77 -14.03 1.27
C GLY A 53 -21.35 -13.51 1.55
N ALA A 54 -21.24 -12.31 2.13
CA ALA A 54 -19.96 -11.72 2.51
C ALA A 54 -19.24 -12.54 3.60
N LEU A 55 -19.97 -13.06 4.59
CA LEU A 55 -19.42 -13.93 5.62
C LEU A 55 -18.88 -15.24 5.02
N LEU A 56 -19.65 -15.90 4.15
CA LEU A 56 -19.22 -17.14 3.49
C LEU A 56 -18.02 -16.90 2.57
N TRP A 57 -18.02 -15.79 1.82
CA TRP A 57 -16.89 -15.42 0.97
C TRP A 57 -15.61 -15.17 1.78
N SER A 58 -15.72 -14.56 2.96
CA SER A 58 -14.61 -14.33 3.88
C SER A 58 -13.96 -15.64 4.35
N PHE A 59 -14.74 -16.70 4.56
CA PHE A 59 -14.21 -18.03 4.91
C PHE A 59 -13.52 -18.73 3.73
N ILE A 60 -13.99 -18.53 2.50
CA ILE A 60 -13.44 -19.18 1.30
C ILE A 60 -12.20 -18.46 0.78
N SER A 61 -12.18 -17.13 0.88
CA SER A 61 -11.02 -16.30 0.50
C SER A 61 -10.46 -15.56 1.71
N PRO A 62 -9.82 -16.26 2.66
CA PRO A 62 -8.97 -15.60 3.62
C PRO A 62 -7.84 -14.97 2.81
N SER A 63 -7.94 -13.66 2.58
CA SER A 63 -6.97 -12.90 1.82
C SER A 63 -5.54 -13.20 2.31
N GLY A 64 -4.78 -13.96 1.51
CA GLY A 64 -3.38 -14.31 1.75
C GLY A 64 -3.17 -15.73 2.24
N GLN A 65 -3.02 -16.68 1.30
CA GLN A 65 -2.31 -17.91 1.60
C GLN A 65 -0.84 -17.55 1.83
N LEU A 66 -0.36 -17.67 3.08
CA LEU A 66 1.07 -17.51 3.39
C LEU A 66 1.95 -18.50 2.59
N ASN A 67 1.35 -19.59 2.09
CA ASN A 67 2.08 -20.74 1.58
C ASN A 67 2.75 -20.56 0.22
N GLU A 68 2.36 -19.58 -0.60
CA GLU A 68 2.93 -19.45 -1.94
C GLU A 68 3.98 -18.33 -2.06
N SER A 69 3.87 -17.27 -1.25
CA SER A 69 4.74 -16.12 -1.39
C SER A 69 6.05 -16.27 -0.59
N PRO A 70 7.23 -16.12 -1.23
CA PRO A 70 8.52 -16.22 -0.53
C PRO A 70 8.84 -14.96 0.29
N ILE A 71 8.24 -13.82 -0.05
CA ILE A 71 8.37 -12.54 0.66
C ILE A 71 6.99 -12.11 1.16
N ILE A 72 6.90 -11.82 2.45
CA ILE A 72 5.66 -11.48 3.14
C ILE A 72 5.86 -10.14 3.85
N ALA A 73 4.85 -9.28 3.80
CA ALA A 73 4.79 -8.08 4.61
C ALA A 73 3.55 -8.13 5.51
N ASP A 74 3.73 -7.73 6.77
CA ASP A 74 2.59 -7.48 7.64
C ASP A 74 1.80 -6.27 7.10
N ARG A 75 0.49 -6.44 6.94
CA ARG A 75 -0.41 -5.42 6.42
C ARG A 75 -0.46 -4.18 7.32
N ASP A 76 -0.34 -4.36 8.63
CA ASP A 76 -0.54 -3.29 9.60
C ASP A 76 0.79 -2.58 9.93
N SER A 77 1.84 -3.33 10.24
CA SER A 77 3.15 -2.75 10.60
C SER A 77 4.08 -2.50 9.42
N GLY A 78 3.84 -3.13 8.26
CA GLY A 78 4.77 -3.13 7.13
C GLY A 78 6.06 -3.93 7.37
N ALA A 79 6.17 -4.66 8.48
CA ALA A 79 7.33 -5.49 8.78
C ALA A 79 7.50 -6.57 7.71
N LEU A 80 8.74 -6.75 7.24
CA LEU A 80 9.08 -7.69 6.18
C LEU A 80 9.54 -9.02 6.76
N PHE A 81 9.11 -10.11 6.14
CA PHE A 81 9.46 -11.47 6.49
C PHE A 81 9.79 -12.25 5.22
N VAL A 82 10.76 -13.16 5.32
CA VAL A 82 11.16 -14.07 4.25
C VAL A 82 10.91 -15.49 4.70
N ARG A 83 10.31 -16.28 3.83
CA ARG A 83 10.09 -17.70 4.09
C ARG A 83 11.24 -18.52 3.53
N VAL A 84 11.90 -19.29 4.41
CA VAL A 84 12.95 -20.24 4.05
C VAL A 84 12.58 -21.59 4.63
N GLY A 85 12.20 -22.54 3.76
CA GLY A 85 11.57 -23.79 4.18
C GLY A 85 10.23 -23.52 4.88
N ASP A 86 10.08 -24.04 6.10
CA ASP A 86 8.86 -23.91 6.92
C ASP A 86 8.93 -22.79 7.97
N ARG A 87 9.97 -21.92 7.93
CA ARG A 87 10.19 -20.85 8.91
C ARG A 87 10.16 -19.46 8.28
N LEU A 88 9.70 -18.48 9.06
CA LEU A 88 9.71 -17.06 8.70
C LEU A 88 10.86 -16.34 9.39
N TYR A 89 11.69 -15.66 8.60
CA TYR A 89 12.81 -14.85 9.07
C TYR A 89 12.45 -13.37 8.89
N PRO A 90 12.41 -12.56 9.98
CA PRO A 90 12.22 -11.12 9.86
C PRO A 90 13.36 -10.51 9.03
N ALA A 91 13.04 -9.69 8.04
CA ALA A 91 14.01 -9.09 7.13
C ALA A 91 14.12 -7.57 7.35
N LEU A 92 15.35 -7.05 7.41
CA LEU A 92 15.62 -5.62 7.59
C LEU A 92 15.16 -4.75 6.42
N ASN A 93 15.15 -5.30 5.20
CA ASN A 93 14.80 -4.57 3.99
C ASN A 93 14.38 -5.47 2.83
N LEU A 94 13.70 -4.88 1.85
CA LEU A 94 13.23 -5.59 0.65
C LEU A 94 14.40 -6.09 -0.22
N ALA A 95 15.52 -5.35 -0.26
CA ALA A 95 16.75 -5.80 -0.93
C ALA A 95 17.21 -7.16 -0.41
N SER A 96 17.38 -7.26 0.91
CA SER A 96 17.80 -8.48 1.58
C SER A 96 16.80 -9.61 1.37
N ALA A 97 15.50 -9.31 1.42
CA ALA A 97 14.46 -10.30 1.17
C ALA A 97 14.55 -10.91 -0.24
N ARG A 98 14.76 -10.07 -1.26
CA ARG A 98 14.95 -10.51 -2.65
C ARG A 98 16.26 -11.29 -2.84
N LEU A 99 17.34 -10.89 -2.16
CA LEU A 99 18.62 -11.59 -2.20
C LEU A 99 18.51 -13.00 -1.59
N ILE A 100 17.84 -13.12 -0.43
CA ILE A 100 17.66 -14.42 0.25
C ILE A 100 16.78 -15.36 -0.60
N THR A 101 15.72 -14.83 -1.21
CA THR A 101 14.79 -15.61 -2.04
C THR A 101 15.30 -15.87 -3.46
N GLY A 102 16.31 -15.11 -3.91
CA GLY A 102 16.86 -15.17 -5.25
C GLY A 102 15.89 -14.69 -6.33
N ARG A 103 14.81 -14.00 -5.97
CA ARG A 103 13.74 -13.57 -6.88
C ARG A 103 13.42 -12.09 -6.69
N PRO A 104 13.10 -11.34 -7.77
CA PRO A 104 12.73 -9.93 -7.70
C PRO A 104 11.26 -9.72 -7.29
N ASP A 105 10.71 -10.61 -6.45
CA ASP A 105 9.29 -10.60 -6.10
C ASP A 105 8.95 -9.39 -5.21
N ASN A 106 7.68 -8.99 -5.26
CA ASN A 106 7.12 -7.99 -4.35
C ASN A 106 6.53 -8.66 -3.11
N PRO A 107 6.55 -7.99 -1.94
CA PRO A 107 6.04 -8.56 -0.72
C PRO A 107 4.52 -8.77 -0.80
N HIS A 108 4.07 -9.94 -0.37
CA HIS A 108 2.65 -10.23 -0.25
C HIS A 108 2.12 -9.77 1.12
N LEU A 109 1.07 -8.96 1.12
CA LEU A 109 0.47 -8.40 2.35
C LEU A 109 -0.44 -9.42 3.04
N VAL A 110 -0.11 -9.79 4.27
CA VAL A 110 -0.90 -10.71 5.10
C VAL A 110 -1.22 -10.08 6.46
N LYS A 111 -2.18 -10.65 7.20
CA LYS A 111 -2.48 -10.18 8.55
C LYS A 111 -1.39 -10.66 9.52
N GLY A 112 -0.96 -9.80 10.44
CA GLY A 112 0.03 -10.14 11.48
C GLY A 112 -0.32 -11.40 12.29
N SER A 113 -1.61 -11.69 12.51
CA SER A 113 -2.05 -12.92 13.20
C SER A 113 -1.67 -14.21 12.47
N GLN A 114 -1.61 -14.18 11.13
CA GLN A 114 -1.18 -15.35 10.35
C GLN A 114 0.35 -15.52 10.38
N ILE A 115 1.09 -14.41 10.46
CA ILE A 115 2.55 -14.41 10.60
C ILE A 115 2.94 -15.01 11.94
N ALA A 116 2.28 -14.57 13.02
CA ALA A 116 2.55 -15.03 14.39
C ALA A 116 2.32 -16.53 14.62
N ASN A 117 1.50 -17.18 13.78
CA ASN A 117 1.26 -18.62 13.85
C ASN A 117 2.37 -19.46 13.21
N GLN A 118 3.33 -18.84 12.51
CA GLN A 118 4.44 -19.54 11.86
C GLN A 118 5.68 -19.53 12.77
N PRO A 119 6.53 -20.56 12.68
CA PRO A 119 7.77 -20.58 13.44
C PRO A 119 8.73 -19.51 12.93
N HIS A 120 9.21 -18.66 13.85
CA HIS A 120 10.10 -17.55 13.55
C HIS A 120 11.58 -17.92 13.70
N GLY A 121 12.39 -17.42 12.77
CA GLY A 121 13.85 -17.44 12.84
C GLY A 121 14.44 -16.11 13.34
N PRO A 122 15.78 -16.01 13.45
CA PRO A 122 16.47 -14.75 13.75
C PRO A 122 16.24 -13.68 12.66
N LEU A 123 16.45 -12.42 13.05
CA LEU A 123 16.46 -11.28 12.13
C LEU A 123 17.58 -11.44 11.09
N VAL A 124 17.27 -11.19 9.82
CA VAL A 124 18.19 -11.29 8.70
C VAL A 124 18.22 -10.01 7.88
N GLY A 125 19.34 -9.78 7.20
CA GLY A 125 19.49 -8.73 6.20
C GLY A 125 20.71 -7.86 6.38
N ILE A 126 20.92 -6.98 5.41
CA ILE A 126 22.06 -6.08 5.31
C ILE A 126 21.64 -4.70 5.83
N PRO A 127 22.23 -4.18 6.91
CA PRO A 127 21.93 -2.84 7.40
C PRO A 127 22.20 -1.77 6.33
N GLY A 128 21.29 -0.80 6.21
CA GLY A 128 21.42 0.31 5.24
C GLY A 128 21.08 -0.02 3.79
N ALA A 129 20.75 -1.28 3.47
CA ALA A 129 20.31 -1.62 2.12
C ALA A 129 18.91 -1.03 1.80
N PRO A 130 18.64 -0.67 0.54
CA PRO A 130 17.43 0.06 0.16
C PRO A 130 16.17 -0.81 0.21
N ASN A 131 15.03 -0.16 0.43
CA ASN A 131 13.70 -0.78 0.34
C ASN A 131 13.02 -0.58 -1.01
N GLN A 132 13.51 0.37 -1.82
CA GLN A 132 12.91 0.75 -3.09
C GLN A 132 13.95 0.67 -4.20
N PHE A 133 13.53 0.11 -5.33
CA PHE A 133 14.33 0.01 -6.53
C PHE A 133 13.52 0.57 -7.68
N TYR A 134 14.05 1.60 -8.33
CA TYR A 134 13.44 2.15 -9.53
C TYR A 134 14.45 2.06 -10.66
N PRO A 135 14.06 1.52 -11.83
CA PRO A 135 14.90 1.66 -13.02
C PRO A 135 15.10 3.15 -13.29
N LYS A 136 16.36 3.57 -13.38
CA LYS A 136 16.71 4.93 -13.80
C LYS A 136 16.54 5.04 -15.31
N SER A 137 16.04 6.20 -15.75
CA SER A 137 15.92 6.54 -17.16
C SER A 137 16.70 7.82 -17.43
N PRO A 138 17.56 7.88 -18.47
CA PRO A 138 17.81 6.83 -19.47
C PRO A 138 18.62 5.64 -18.92
N PRO A 139 18.58 4.46 -19.58
CA PRO A 139 19.35 3.28 -19.17
C PRO A 139 20.86 3.42 -19.44
N ALA A 140 21.26 4.38 -20.27
CA ALA A 140 22.66 4.70 -20.50
C ALA A 140 23.21 5.47 -19.30
N SER A 141 24.35 4.99 -18.79
CA SER A 141 25.02 5.62 -17.66
C SER A 141 26.00 6.67 -18.16
N SER A 142 25.88 7.90 -17.64
CA SER A 142 26.81 9.00 -17.93
C SER A 142 27.27 9.60 -16.60
N TRP A 143 28.57 9.56 -16.35
CA TRP A 143 29.17 10.08 -15.12
C TRP A 143 30.04 11.28 -15.43
N LEU A 144 29.94 12.32 -14.60
CA LEU A 144 30.82 13.48 -14.62
C LEU A 144 31.35 13.77 -13.23
N VAL A 145 32.56 14.28 -13.18
CA VAL A 145 33.17 14.84 -11.98
C VAL A 145 33.47 16.31 -12.26
N CYS A 146 32.97 17.19 -11.39
CA CYS A 146 33.10 18.63 -11.54
C CYS A 146 33.82 19.23 -10.34
N ASP A 147 34.94 19.89 -10.61
CA ASP A 147 35.68 20.66 -9.61
C ASP A 147 35.26 22.13 -9.69
N THR A 148 34.81 22.68 -8.56
CA THR A 148 34.43 24.10 -8.44
C THR A 148 35.37 24.78 -7.46
N VAL A 149 36.14 25.75 -7.95
CA VAL A 149 37.04 26.55 -7.12
C VAL A 149 36.27 27.73 -6.55
N SER A 150 36.21 27.83 -5.22
CA SER A 150 35.62 29.00 -4.56
C SER A 150 36.63 30.14 -4.52
N THR A 151 36.43 31.15 -5.35
CA THR A 151 37.26 32.38 -5.29
C THR A 151 36.72 33.31 -4.20
N SER A 152 37.34 33.25 -3.02
CA SER A 152 37.12 34.25 -1.98
C SER A 152 37.87 35.54 -2.31
N SER A 153 37.19 36.68 -2.32
CA SER A 153 37.75 38.00 -2.63
C SER A 153 38.50 38.68 -1.48
N SER A 154 38.60 38.03 -0.32
CA SER A 154 39.37 38.51 0.83
C SER A 154 40.82 38.01 0.79
N LEU A 155 41.78 38.92 0.96
CA LEU A 155 43.19 38.58 1.15
C LEU A 155 43.33 37.74 2.44
N GLY A 156 43.50 36.42 2.30
CA GLY A 156 43.77 35.50 3.41
C GLY A 156 42.83 34.30 3.55
N SER A 157 41.82 34.15 2.69
CA SER A 157 40.93 32.98 2.72
C SER A 157 41.40 31.87 1.78
N SER A 158 41.47 30.64 2.30
CA SER A 158 41.86 29.45 1.55
C SER A 158 40.92 29.19 0.38
N GLN A 159 41.47 29.01 -0.82
CA GLN A 159 40.72 28.56 -1.98
C GLN A 159 40.29 27.11 -1.75
N GLY A 160 39.02 26.90 -1.42
CA GLY A 160 38.43 25.58 -1.33
C GLY A 160 38.04 25.06 -2.72
N VAL A 161 38.40 23.81 -3.02
CA VAL A 161 37.88 23.07 -4.18
C VAL A 161 36.72 22.19 -3.70
N SER A 162 35.54 22.34 -4.30
CA SER A 162 34.41 21.44 -4.10
C SER A 162 34.28 20.49 -5.27
N VAL A 163 34.35 19.19 -5.00
CA VAL A 163 34.19 18.13 -6.01
C VAL A 163 32.75 17.63 -6.00
N THR A 164 32.10 17.62 -7.16
CA THR A 164 30.73 17.12 -7.33
C THR A 164 30.70 15.96 -8.32
N VAL A 165 30.04 14.87 -7.96
CA VAL A 165 29.75 13.75 -8.89
C VAL A 165 28.33 13.90 -9.43
N ILE A 166 28.19 13.82 -10.75
CA ILE A 166 26.91 13.95 -11.45
C ILE A 166 26.64 12.64 -12.21
N ASP A 167 25.47 12.05 -11.96
CA ASP A 167 24.90 10.94 -12.74
C ASP A 167 23.83 11.51 -13.69
N GLY A 168 24.15 11.59 -14.98
CA GLY A 168 23.30 12.15 -16.02
C GLY A 168 24.03 13.05 -17.02
N THR A 169 23.31 13.55 -18.01
CA THR A 169 23.86 14.47 -19.02
C THR A 169 23.81 15.91 -18.50
N PRO A 170 24.94 16.65 -18.51
CA PRO A 170 24.94 18.02 -18.03
C PRO A 170 24.23 18.94 -19.03
N ASP A 171 23.57 19.97 -18.50
CA ASP A 171 23.07 21.07 -19.32
C ASP A 171 24.25 21.99 -19.71
N LEU A 172 24.62 21.92 -21.00
CA LEU A 172 25.67 22.74 -21.58
C LEU A 172 25.08 24.09 -22.02
N SER A 173 25.41 25.14 -21.28
CA SER A 173 25.00 26.52 -21.54
C SER A 173 26.19 27.39 -21.95
N SER A 174 25.98 28.69 -22.17
CA SER A 174 27.07 29.65 -22.44
C SER A 174 28.18 29.64 -21.38
N HIS A 175 27.85 29.28 -20.14
CA HIS A 175 28.79 29.22 -19.01
C HIS A 175 29.42 27.83 -18.80
N ARG A 176 28.93 26.79 -19.50
CA ARG A 176 29.40 25.40 -19.36
C ARG A 176 29.49 24.77 -20.74
N ARG A 177 30.70 24.66 -21.29
CA ARG A 177 30.95 24.14 -22.63
C ARG A 177 32.07 23.11 -22.65
N VAL A 178 32.06 22.26 -23.66
CA VAL A 178 33.19 21.36 -23.96
C VAL A 178 34.38 22.20 -24.44
N LEU A 179 35.58 21.90 -23.93
CA LEU A 179 36.83 22.50 -24.37
C LEU A 179 37.12 22.10 -25.82
N LYS A 180 37.55 23.07 -26.63
CA LYS A 180 37.98 22.85 -28.02
C LYS A 180 39.51 22.75 -28.06
N GLY A 181 40.08 22.36 -29.22
CA GLY A 181 41.53 22.14 -29.35
C GLY A 181 42.43 23.35 -29.06
N SER A 182 41.88 24.57 -29.00
CA SER A 182 42.60 25.80 -28.63
C SER A 182 42.49 26.16 -27.14
N ASP A 183 41.65 25.47 -26.37
CA ASP A 183 41.39 25.79 -24.97
C ASP A 183 42.28 24.93 -24.06
N ALA A 184 42.84 25.53 -23.01
CA ALA A 184 43.59 24.83 -21.96
C ALA A 184 43.36 25.49 -20.60
N VAL A 185 43.47 24.70 -19.53
CA VAL A 185 43.38 25.17 -18.14
C VAL A 185 44.65 24.77 -17.41
N VAL A 186 45.28 25.72 -16.71
CA VAL A 186 46.43 25.45 -15.84
C VAL A 186 45.92 25.16 -14.44
N LEU A 187 46.37 24.04 -13.87
CA LEU A 187 45.97 23.58 -12.54
C LEU A 187 47.20 23.57 -11.63
N ASN A 188 47.01 23.93 -10.37
CA ASN A 188 48.02 23.80 -9.33
C ASN A 188 47.52 22.79 -8.29
N TYR A 189 48.23 21.68 -8.19
CA TYR A 189 48.01 20.67 -7.16
C TYR A 189 49.08 20.93 -6.12
N GLY A 190 48.73 21.59 -5.02
CA GLY A 190 49.68 21.85 -3.93
C GLY A 190 50.40 20.55 -3.54
N GLU A 191 51.67 20.63 -3.15
CA GLU A 191 52.44 19.46 -2.71
C GLU A 191 51.67 18.74 -1.60
N THR A 192 51.35 17.45 -1.83
CA THR A 192 50.80 16.59 -0.79
C THR A 192 51.79 16.54 0.38
N PRO A 193 51.42 16.99 1.60
CA PRO A 193 52.24 16.73 2.76
C PRO A 193 52.27 15.20 2.96
N GLY A 194 53.48 14.63 2.87
CA GLY A 194 53.73 13.20 3.12
C GLY A 194 53.52 12.81 4.57
#